data_AF-A0A2R5LPI6-F1
#
_entry.id   AF-A0A2R5LPI6-F1
#
_cell.length_a   1.000
_cell.length_b   1.000
_cell.length_c   1.000
_cell.angle_alpha   90.00
_cell.angle_beta   90.00
_cell.angle_gamma   90.00
#
_symmetry.space_group_name_H-M   'P 1'
#
loop_
_entity.id
_entity.type
_entity.pdbx_description
1 polymer ?
#
loop_
_entity_poly.entity_id
_entity_poly.type
_entity_poly.pdbx_seq_one_letter_code
_entity_poly.pdbx_strand_id
1 'polypeptide(L)'
;MDRRMLDVILWTVGLLASSSSTSDVGDGVNVSSLVPGFQCDFDAACAWTWDGAFRLSNSSSAGEATSGDGKHNVTGQFLQYEDAGSLPGPLPGNLSSPWLKAPTERTCNLQFWYRTSGIEDGAILIFLANANHTKEVGKVFDMKANRWKLHRTQLGRLTTPFRVSLEVIGARSTTRPLAPSLVGIDDIQLVDCTKSTTKDGTCSETEFRCPSSDACIEKDRVCDFSVDCQDGEDENQDCDKIPSTSRCTFENTTDGGGMCSWRNLARGTAEWTIRTGEDTDPRFGIRTDHTTGTPKGHFACASGRSFGHEATLESIQFDRLPYYHLNKESAYYNSCHVNFFYQMDRRQAAYGFTLYALEFDPRHAVGLKHEIWSAAPGDRSGWRRVSRPLPHMRQKYRLHFVVQTNFRRKGCTSIDDISMTPECFGIGVPENETREFPP
;
A
#
# COMPACT_ATOMS: atom_id res chain seq x y z
N MET A 1 60.98 -12.73 36.66
CA MET A 1 62.38 -13.19 36.55
C MET A 1 62.36 -14.45 35.70
N ASP A 2 63.11 -14.60 34.62
CA ASP A 2 63.90 -13.61 33.87
C ASP A 2 64.08 -14.08 32.38
N ARG A 3 64.61 -13.19 31.55
CA ARG A 3 65.15 -13.28 30.17
C ARG A 3 65.45 -14.68 29.57
N ARG A 4 65.02 -14.96 28.31
CA ARG A 4 65.81 -14.94 27.01
C ARG A 4 66.92 -16.01 26.91
N MET A 5 67.32 -16.59 25.77
CA MET A 5 66.92 -16.65 24.33
C MET A 5 68.00 -17.52 23.61
N LEU A 6 67.73 -18.09 22.40
CA LEU A 6 68.67 -18.43 21.28
C LEU A 6 68.54 -19.85 20.66
N ASP A 7 67.68 -19.94 19.63
CA ASP A 7 67.91 -20.38 18.23
C ASP A 7 69.01 -21.37 17.80
N VAL A 8 68.61 -22.37 16.98
CA VAL A 8 69.26 -22.86 15.73
C VAL A 8 68.14 -23.35 14.77
N ILE A 9 67.59 -22.55 13.85
CA ILE A 9 67.98 -22.23 12.45
C ILE A 9 67.81 -23.37 11.41
N LEU A 10 67.24 -22.98 10.25
CA LEU A 10 66.96 -23.65 8.95
C LEU A 10 65.63 -24.44 8.88
N TRP A 11 64.92 -24.52 7.74
CA TRP A 11 65.15 -23.98 6.38
C TRP A 11 64.02 -23.00 5.92
N THR A 12 64.18 -22.40 4.74
CA THR A 12 63.25 -21.43 4.09
C THR A 12 62.78 -21.87 2.70
N VAL A 13 61.50 -21.67 2.35
CA VAL A 13 60.96 -21.06 1.09
C VAL A 13 59.47 -20.73 1.37
N GLY A 14 58.86 -19.57 1.07
CA GLY A 14 59.37 -18.34 0.47
C GLY A 14 58.66 -17.92 -0.82
N LEU A 15 57.40 -17.44 -0.77
CA LEU A 15 56.81 -16.68 -1.88
C LEU A 15 55.70 -15.69 -1.44
N LEU A 16 55.94 -14.44 -1.85
CA LEU A 16 55.28 -13.17 -1.57
C LEU A 16 53.75 -13.11 -1.77
N ALA A 17 53.07 -12.38 -0.89
CA ALA A 17 51.91 -11.55 -1.24
C ALA A 17 51.99 -10.22 -0.47
N SER A 18 51.80 -9.10 -1.18
CA SER A 18 52.04 -7.74 -0.69
C SER A 18 50.88 -7.16 0.11
N SER A 19 51.20 -6.36 1.14
CA SER A 19 50.23 -5.52 1.84
C SER A 19 49.81 -4.30 1.02
N SER A 20 48.50 -4.05 0.90
CA SER A 20 47.96 -2.72 0.59
C SER A 20 46.64 -2.50 1.33
N SER A 21 46.60 -1.49 2.19
CA SER A 21 45.42 -1.05 2.92
C SER A 21 44.55 -0.11 2.10
N THR A 22 43.23 -0.34 2.02
CA THR A 22 42.23 0.71 1.71
C THR A 22 40.85 0.38 2.27
N SER A 23 40.37 1.28 3.14
CA SER A 23 38.98 1.76 3.34
C SER A 23 37.79 0.78 3.43
N ASP A 24 37.01 0.96 4.51
CA ASP A 24 35.59 0.64 4.61
C ASP A 24 34.77 1.10 3.40
N VAL A 25 33.87 0.23 2.93
CA VAL A 25 32.53 0.60 2.46
C VAL A 25 31.55 -0.40 3.08
N GLY A 26 30.62 0.08 3.90
CA GLY A 26 29.60 -0.76 4.52
C GLY A 26 28.45 -1.02 3.55
N ASP A 27 28.42 -2.19 2.92
CA ASP A 27 27.26 -2.64 2.16
C ASP A 27 26.13 -3.08 3.11
N GLY A 28 25.01 -2.35 3.06
CA GLY A 28 23.78 -2.72 3.74
C GLY A 28 23.21 -4.00 3.15
N VAL A 29 23.30 -5.12 3.89
CA VAL A 29 22.74 -6.41 3.46
C VAL A 29 21.21 -6.30 3.36
N ASN A 30 20.70 -6.28 2.13
CA ASN A 30 19.27 -6.25 1.87
C ASN A 30 18.63 -7.58 2.32
N VAL A 31 17.85 -7.55 3.40
CA VAL A 31 17.38 -8.74 4.13
C VAL A 31 16.46 -9.63 3.28
N SER A 32 15.83 -9.08 2.23
CA SER A 32 15.03 -9.82 1.25
C SER A 32 15.82 -10.91 0.50
N SER A 33 17.14 -10.77 0.39
CA SER A 33 18.03 -11.73 -0.28
C SER A 33 18.25 -13.05 0.49
N LEU A 34 17.86 -13.10 1.77
CA LEU A 34 18.17 -14.23 2.67
C LEU A 34 17.06 -15.29 2.78
N VAL A 35 15.87 -15.06 2.20
CA VAL A 35 14.74 -15.99 2.29
C VAL A 35 14.43 -16.63 0.92
N PRO A 36 14.65 -17.96 0.75
CA PRO A 36 14.36 -18.63 -0.52
C PRO A 36 12.91 -18.45 -0.96
N GLY A 37 12.71 -17.95 -2.18
CA GLY A 37 11.40 -17.68 -2.77
C GLY A 37 10.88 -16.25 -2.61
N PHE A 38 11.54 -15.39 -1.84
CA PHE A 38 11.19 -13.95 -1.77
C PHE A 38 11.61 -13.16 -3.01
N GLN A 39 12.56 -13.68 -3.79
CA GLN A 39 12.97 -13.10 -5.07
C GLN A 39 13.23 -14.21 -6.12
N CYS A 40 12.97 -13.90 -7.40
CA CYS A 40 13.39 -14.68 -8.55
C CYS A 40 13.47 -13.78 -9.81
N ASP A 41 14.67 -13.67 -10.36
CA ASP A 41 15.05 -12.95 -11.58
C ASP A 41 15.34 -13.90 -12.75
N PHE A 42 15.14 -15.22 -12.57
CA PHE A 42 15.35 -16.31 -13.54
C PHE A 42 16.76 -16.47 -14.15
N ASP A 43 17.64 -15.46 -14.03
CA ASP A 43 19.06 -15.49 -14.37
C ASP A 43 19.86 -16.54 -13.57
N ALA A 44 19.38 -16.88 -12.38
CA ALA A 44 19.92 -17.93 -11.53
C ALA A 44 18.82 -18.88 -11.06
N ALA A 45 19.22 -20.09 -10.64
CA ALA A 45 18.30 -21.08 -10.09
C ALA A 45 17.64 -20.56 -8.79
N CYS A 46 16.35 -20.23 -8.87
CA CYS A 46 15.53 -19.72 -7.77
C CYS A 46 14.57 -20.80 -7.25
N ALA A 47 13.91 -20.52 -6.12
CA ALA A 47 13.00 -21.49 -5.49
C ALA A 47 11.59 -21.56 -6.11
N TRP A 48 11.29 -20.72 -7.11
CA TRP A 48 9.99 -20.74 -7.80
C TRP A 48 9.91 -21.90 -8.79
N THR A 49 8.74 -22.49 -8.91
CA THR A 49 8.46 -23.68 -9.74
C THR A 49 7.31 -23.40 -10.69
N TRP A 50 7.47 -23.78 -11.96
CA TRP A 50 6.46 -23.66 -13.00
C TRP A 50 6.13 -25.01 -13.65
N ASP A 51 4.99 -25.09 -14.31
CA ASP A 51 4.59 -26.25 -15.10
C ASP A 51 5.13 -26.22 -16.54
N GLY A 52 4.83 -27.28 -17.31
CA GLY A 52 5.30 -27.44 -18.68
C GLY A 52 4.72 -26.47 -19.72
N ALA A 53 3.82 -25.55 -19.34
CA ALA A 53 3.35 -24.50 -20.26
C ALA A 53 4.32 -23.31 -20.33
N PHE A 54 5.24 -23.19 -19.38
CA PHE A 54 6.29 -22.18 -19.38
C PHE A 54 7.63 -22.72 -19.84
N ARG A 55 8.42 -21.87 -20.52
CA ARG A 55 9.82 -22.11 -20.82
C ARG A 55 10.67 -20.93 -20.37
N LEU A 56 11.92 -21.19 -19.95
CA LEU A 56 12.94 -20.15 -19.85
C LEU A 56 13.28 -19.65 -21.26
N SER A 57 13.34 -18.33 -21.43
CA SER A 57 13.60 -17.67 -22.71
C SER A 57 14.67 -16.60 -22.51
N ASN A 58 15.57 -16.49 -23.49
CA ASN A 58 16.66 -15.51 -23.44
C ASN A 58 16.26 -14.24 -24.21
N SER A 59 16.70 -13.09 -23.70
CA SER A 59 16.54 -11.78 -24.35
C SER A 59 17.03 -11.71 -25.82
N SER A 60 17.93 -12.61 -26.23
CA SER A 60 18.52 -12.66 -27.57
C SER A 60 17.71 -13.46 -28.59
N SER A 61 16.76 -14.30 -28.15
CA SER A 61 15.95 -15.17 -29.02
C SER A 61 14.59 -14.59 -29.41
N ALA A 62 14.08 -13.62 -28.65
CA ALA A 62 12.93 -12.81 -29.04
C ALA A 62 13.44 -11.44 -29.48
N GLY A 63 13.17 -11.03 -30.73
CA GLY A 63 13.51 -9.70 -31.19
C GLY A 63 12.91 -8.62 -30.28
N GLU A 64 13.69 -7.56 -30.03
CA GLU A 64 13.42 -6.41 -29.15
C GLU A 64 13.67 -6.64 -27.64
N ALA A 65 14.88 -6.23 -27.22
CA ALA A 65 15.25 -5.98 -25.82
C ALA A 65 15.20 -4.47 -25.49
N THR A 66 15.08 -4.16 -24.19
CA THR A 66 15.11 -2.81 -23.53
C THR A 66 13.83 -1.94 -23.69
N SER A 67 13.40 -1.11 -22.73
CA SER A 67 13.95 -0.71 -21.42
C SER A 67 12.87 -0.23 -20.41
N GLY A 68 13.27 -0.13 -19.13
CA GLY A 68 12.58 0.58 -18.04
C GLY A 68 11.97 -0.38 -17.00
N ASP A 69 12.53 -0.58 -15.81
CA ASP A 69 13.64 0.12 -15.13
C ASP A 69 14.56 -0.83 -14.29
N GLY A 70 15.56 -0.28 -13.59
CA GLY A 70 16.17 -0.95 -12.42
C GLY A 70 17.46 -1.72 -12.66
N LYS A 71 17.39 -2.94 -13.22
CA LYS A 71 18.54 -3.86 -13.37
C LYS A 71 18.74 -4.30 -14.81
N HIS A 72 19.60 -3.57 -15.51
CA HIS A 72 19.87 -3.80 -16.93
C HIS A 72 20.89 -4.94 -17.12
N ASN A 73 20.43 -6.14 -17.41
CA ASN A 73 21.26 -7.12 -18.13
C ASN A 73 20.66 -7.46 -19.49
N VAL A 74 21.38 -7.14 -20.56
CA VAL A 74 20.93 -7.38 -21.94
C VAL A 74 21.00 -8.88 -22.31
N THR A 75 21.54 -9.72 -21.42
CA THR A 75 21.71 -11.17 -21.61
C THR A 75 20.88 -12.03 -20.65
N GLY A 76 19.87 -11.44 -19.99
CA GLY A 76 19.09 -12.15 -18.98
C GLY A 76 18.08 -13.17 -19.52
N GLN A 77 17.62 -14.05 -18.62
CA GLN A 77 16.57 -15.04 -18.84
C GLN A 77 15.26 -14.57 -18.21
N PHE A 78 14.12 -14.84 -18.85
CA PHE A 78 12.80 -14.60 -18.28
C PHE A 78 11.90 -15.81 -18.49
N LEU A 79 10.80 -15.92 -17.74
CA LEU A 79 9.85 -17.01 -17.91
C LEU A 79 8.81 -16.64 -18.97
N GLN A 80 8.74 -17.44 -20.04
CA GLN A 80 7.86 -17.23 -21.18
C GLN A 80 6.77 -18.30 -21.25
N TYR A 81 5.52 -17.85 -21.29
CA TYR A 81 4.36 -18.60 -21.76
C TYR A 81 4.10 -18.23 -23.23
N GLU A 82 3.90 -19.24 -24.08
CA GLU A 82 3.59 -19.06 -25.50
C GLU A 82 2.38 -19.92 -25.87
N ASP A 83 1.35 -19.29 -26.42
CA ASP A 83 0.24 -19.96 -27.08
C ASP A 83 0.44 -19.88 -28.59
N ALA A 84 0.47 -21.04 -29.26
CA ALA A 84 0.55 -21.15 -30.71
C ALA A 84 -0.81 -20.96 -31.43
N GLY A 85 -1.89 -20.68 -30.69
CA GLY A 85 -3.25 -20.54 -31.23
C GLY A 85 -3.93 -21.86 -31.59
N SER A 86 -3.43 -22.98 -31.06
CA SER A 86 -3.90 -24.34 -31.36
C SER A 86 -5.24 -24.63 -30.70
N LEU A 87 -6.15 -25.33 -31.39
CA LEU A 87 -7.44 -25.75 -30.82
C LEU A 87 -7.22 -26.92 -29.84
N PRO A 88 -7.84 -26.95 -28.64
CA PRO A 88 -8.98 -26.13 -28.16
C PRO A 88 -8.60 -24.86 -27.36
N GLY A 89 -7.43 -24.28 -27.62
CA GLY A 89 -6.76 -23.29 -26.78
C GLY A 89 -5.74 -23.96 -25.83
N PRO A 90 -4.78 -23.19 -25.30
CA PRO A 90 -3.72 -23.71 -24.46
C PRO A 90 -4.25 -24.16 -23.08
N LEU A 91 -3.44 -24.94 -22.38
CA LEU A 91 -3.63 -25.15 -20.94
C LEU A 91 -3.20 -23.87 -20.19
N PRO A 92 -3.85 -23.50 -19.07
CA PRO A 92 -3.34 -22.48 -18.17
C PRO A 92 -1.91 -22.83 -17.75
N GLY A 93 -1.03 -21.82 -17.72
CA GLY A 93 0.30 -21.98 -17.17
C GLY A 93 0.33 -21.56 -15.71
N ASN A 94 0.78 -22.43 -14.82
CA ASN A 94 0.95 -22.17 -13.39
C ASN A 94 2.43 -21.99 -13.02
N LEU A 95 2.75 -20.85 -12.43
CA LEU A 95 4.03 -20.50 -11.82
C LEU A 95 3.80 -20.25 -10.32
N SER A 96 4.64 -20.80 -9.45
CA SER A 96 4.37 -20.78 -8.01
C SER A 96 5.63 -20.77 -7.14
N SER A 97 5.57 -19.96 -6.09
CA SER A 97 6.58 -19.88 -5.02
C SER A 97 6.71 -21.20 -4.23
N PRO A 98 7.77 -21.39 -3.42
CA PRO A 98 7.77 -22.42 -2.39
C PRO A 98 6.76 -22.07 -1.27
N TRP A 99 6.52 -22.99 -0.34
CA TRP A 99 5.74 -22.67 0.87
C TRP A 99 6.55 -21.77 1.81
N LEU A 100 6.16 -20.50 1.86
CA LEU A 100 6.78 -19.47 2.68
C LEU A 100 6.23 -19.58 4.12
N LYS A 101 7.14 -19.79 5.08
CA LYS A 101 6.83 -20.03 6.50
C LYS A 101 7.03 -18.79 7.39
N ALA A 102 7.74 -17.77 6.90
CA ALA A 102 7.92 -16.53 7.61
C ALA A 102 6.59 -15.75 7.63
N PRO A 103 6.13 -15.24 8.77
CA PRO A 103 4.96 -14.37 8.80
C PRO A 103 5.27 -13.05 8.07
N THR A 104 4.28 -12.50 7.38
CA THR A 104 4.47 -11.26 6.61
C THR A 104 3.92 -10.01 7.28
N GLU A 105 4.48 -8.85 6.93
CA GLU A 105 3.99 -7.55 7.38
C GLU A 105 2.79 -7.03 6.59
N ARG A 106 2.06 -6.06 7.16
CA ARG A 106 0.86 -5.46 6.54
C ARG A 106 1.16 -4.72 5.24
N THR A 107 2.40 -4.26 5.08
CA THR A 107 2.97 -3.61 3.89
C THR A 107 3.45 -4.61 2.83
N CYS A 108 3.38 -5.92 3.09
CA CYS A 108 3.83 -6.95 2.16
C CYS A 108 3.17 -6.83 0.77
N ASN A 109 3.99 -6.58 -0.24
CA ASN A 109 3.60 -6.47 -1.64
C ASN A 109 4.33 -7.50 -2.49
N LEU A 110 3.57 -8.26 -3.28
CA LEU A 110 4.10 -8.94 -4.45
C LEU A 110 4.31 -7.91 -5.56
N GLN A 111 5.51 -7.87 -6.13
CA GLN A 111 5.77 -7.17 -7.38
C GLN A 111 6.46 -8.09 -8.39
N PHE A 112 6.18 -7.89 -9.68
CA PHE A 112 6.84 -8.60 -10.78
C PHE A 112 6.69 -7.81 -12.08
N TRP A 113 7.63 -7.99 -13.00
CA TRP A 113 7.54 -7.44 -14.34
C TRP A 113 6.80 -8.40 -15.28
N TYR A 114 5.98 -7.85 -16.16
CA TYR A 114 5.29 -8.61 -17.20
C TYR A 114 5.29 -7.90 -18.55
N ARG A 115 5.30 -8.69 -19.63
CA ARG A 115 5.09 -8.25 -21.02
C ARG A 115 4.03 -9.17 -21.62
N THR A 116 3.00 -8.62 -22.28
CA THR A 116 1.94 -9.42 -22.92
C THR A 116 1.75 -8.98 -24.37
N SER A 117 1.58 -9.94 -25.28
CA SER A 117 1.29 -9.66 -26.68
C SER A 117 0.17 -10.55 -27.18
N GLY A 118 -0.97 -9.95 -27.50
CA GLY A 118 -2.01 -10.57 -28.33
C GLY A 118 -2.94 -11.57 -27.66
N ILE A 119 -2.91 -11.76 -26.34
CA ILE A 119 -3.88 -12.64 -25.66
C ILE A 119 -5.30 -12.03 -25.80
N GLU A 120 -6.22 -12.79 -26.39
CA GLU A 120 -7.66 -12.52 -26.37
C GLU A 120 -8.28 -13.15 -25.11
N ASP A 121 -9.19 -12.41 -24.45
CA ASP A 121 -9.94 -12.75 -23.23
C ASP A 121 -9.18 -13.48 -22.08
N GLY A 122 -7.86 -13.29 -22.01
CA GLY A 122 -7.01 -13.85 -20.96
C GLY A 122 -6.64 -12.88 -19.84
N ALA A 123 -5.88 -13.40 -18.87
CA ALA A 123 -5.43 -12.67 -17.69
C ALA A 123 -4.23 -13.39 -17.04
N ILE A 124 -3.45 -12.64 -16.25
CA ILE A 124 -2.57 -13.23 -15.23
C ILE A 124 -3.32 -13.15 -13.90
N LEU A 125 -3.72 -14.30 -13.36
CA LEU A 125 -4.39 -14.42 -12.07
C LEU A 125 -3.35 -14.59 -10.97
N ILE A 126 -3.54 -13.90 -9.84
CA ILE A 126 -2.64 -13.97 -8.69
C ILE A 126 -3.40 -14.61 -7.54
N PHE A 127 -2.98 -15.81 -7.16
CA PHE A 127 -3.55 -16.58 -6.06
C PHE A 127 -2.62 -16.64 -4.87
N LEU A 128 -3.23 -16.64 -3.69
CA LEU A 128 -2.61 -16.83 -2.40
C LEU A 128 -3.26 -18.05 -1.74
N ALA A 129 -2.51 -19.14 -1.61
CA ALA A 129 -2.91 -20.34 -0.90
C ALA A 129 -2.35 -20.34 0.53
N ASN A 130 -3.16 -20.79 1.48
CA ASN A 130 -2.72 -21.21 2.81
C ASN A 130 -3.12 -22.68 3.04
N ALA A 131 -2.93 -23.20 4.25
CA ALA A 131 -3.23 -24.61 4.56
C ALA A 131 -4.69 -25.04 4.31
N ASN A 132 -5.65 -24.12 4.34
CA ASN A 132 -7.09 -24.41 4.31
C ASN A 132 -7.84 -23.80 3.11
N HIS A 133 -7.28 -22.81 2.43
CA HIS A 133 -7.98 -22.02 1.42
C HIS A 133 -7.03 -21.39 0.40
N THR A 134 -7.49 -21.28 -0.85
CA THR A 134 -6.83 -20.52 -1.92
C THR A 134 -7.71 -19.34 -2.30
N LYS A 135 -7.16 -18.11 -2.19
CA LYS A 135 -7.87 -16.86 -2.50
C LYS A 135 -7.18 -16.15 -3.66
N GLU A 136 -7.96 -15.63 -4.60
CA GLU A 136 -7.48 -14.65 -5.57
C GLU A 136 -7.19 -13.30 -4.90
N VAL A 137 -5.98 -12.79 -5.07
CA VAL A 137 -5.52 -11.52 -4.46
C VAL A 137 -5.24 -10.42 -5.47
N GLY A 138 -5.10 -10.75 -6.75
CA GLY A 138 -4.93 -9.77 -7.83
C GLY A 138 -5.13 -10.36 -9.22
N LYS A 139 -5.28 -9.49 -10.21
CA LYS A 139 -5.40 -9.84 -11.63
C LYS A 139 -4.71 -8.80 -12.51
N VAL A 140 -4.07 -9.26 -13.59
CA VAL A 140 -3.60 -8.42 -14.71
C VAL A 140 -4.51 -8.70 -15.91
N PHE A 141 -5.17 -7.66 -16.42
CA PHE A 141 -6.00 -7.70 -17.64
C PHE A 141 -5.36 -7.00 -18.85
N ASP A 142 -4.20 -6.38 -18.67
CA ASP A 142 -3.49 -5.70 -19.75
C ASP A 142 -2.75 -6.71 -20.63
N MET A 143 -3.49 -7.35 -21.53
CA MET A 143 -3.03 -8.43 -22.41
C MET A 143 -2.42 -7.94 -23.75
N LYS A 144 -2.24 -6.62 -23.88
CA LYS A 144 -1.61 -5.96 -25.03
C LYS A 144 -0.44 -5.06 -24.60
N ALA A 145 0.18 -5.39 -23.45
CA ALA A 145 1.36 -4.73 -22.93
C ALA A 145 2.61 -5.18 -23.71
N ASN A 146 2.73 -4.71 -24.96
CA ASN A 146 3.85 -5.02 -25.86
C ASN A 146 5.23 -4.55 -25.32
N ARG A 147 5.26 -3.86 -24.18
CA ARG A 147 6.44 -3.47 -23.39
C ARG A 147 6.33 -4.03 -21.98
N TRP A 148 7.47 -4.26 -21.34
CA TRP A 148 7.53 -4.61 -19.93
C TRP A 148 6.84 -3.56 -19.04
N LYS A 149 6.10 -4.04 -18.03
CA LYS A 149 5.41 -3.24 -17.01
C LYS A 149 5.54 -3.90 -15.65
N LEU A 150 5.74 -3.09 -14.62
CA LEU A 150 5.71 -3.54 -13.23
C LEU A 150 4.25 -3.69 -12.76
N HIS A 151 3.90 -4.87 -12.26
CA HIS A 151 2.67 -5.10 -11.51
C HIS A 151 2.97 -5.09 -10.01
N ARG A 152 2.01 -4.63 -9.19
CA ARG A 152 2.06 -4.70 -7.72
C ARG A 152 0.72 -5.21 -7.17
N THR A 153 0.78 -6.09 -6.18
CA THR A 153 -0.39 -6.62 -5.46
C THR A 153 -0.06 -6.76 -3.98
N GLN A 154 -0.82 -6.05 -3.15
CA GLN A 154 -0.66 -6.12 -1.71
C GLN A 154 -1.18 -7.48 -1.20
N LEU A 155 -0.31 -8.25 -0.56
CA LEU A 155 -0.66 -9.51 0.10
C LEU A 155 -1.09 -9.27 1.55
N GLY A 156 -0.48 -8.28 2.20
CA GLY A 156 -0.73 -7.94 3.60
C GLY A 156 -0.15 -8.95 4.59
N ARG A 157 -0.62 -8.89 5.84
CA ARG A 157 -0.13 -9.69 6.97
C ARG A 157 -0.64 -11.13 6.90
N LEU A 158 0.27 -12.08 6.75
CA LEU A 158 0.00 -13.51 6.68
C LEU A 158 0.70 -14.21 7.84
N THR A 159 -0.08 -14.84 8.71
CA THR A 159 0.41 -15.50 9.94
C THR A 159 0.56 -17.02 9.81
N THR A 160 0.00 -17.60 8.74
CA THR A 160 0.08 -19.03 8.43
C THR A 160 0.99 -19.25 7.23
N PRO A 161 1.65 -20.42 7.10
CA PRO A 161 2.43 -20.74 5.92
C PRO A 161 1.59 -20.60 4.65
N PHE A 162 2.15 -19.91 3.66
CA PHE A 162 1.43 -19.51 2.46
C PHE A 162 2.24 -19.78 1.19
N ARG A 163 1.54 -19.76 0.05
CA ARG A 163 2.11 -19.91 -1.28
C ARG A 163 1.46 -18.90 -2.22
N VAL A 164 2.28 -18.10 -2.90
CA VAL A 164 1.86 -17.26 -4.01
C VAL A 164 1.97 -18.06 -5.31
N SER A 165 0.94 -18.01 -6.15
CA SER A 165 0.97 -18.57 -7.50
C SER A 165 0.35 -17.63 -8.53
N LEU A 166 0.97 -17.58 -9.70
CA LEU A 166 0.59 -16.85 -10.89
C LEU A 166 0.03 -17.86 -11.90
N GLU A 167 -1.22 -17.69 -12.32
CA GLU A 167 -1.86 -18.50 -13.35
C GLU A 167 -2.12 -17.66 -14.59
N VAL A 168 -1.48 -17.99 -15.71
CA VAL A 168 -1.73 -17.36 -17.01
C VAL A 168 -2.85 -18.12 -17.70
N ILE A 169 -3.97 -17.44 -17.94
CA ILE A 169 -5.10 -17.96 -18.71
C ILE A 169 -5.24 -17.20 -20.04
N GLY A 170 -5.62 -17.90 -21.09
CA GLY A 170 -6.00 -17.34 -22.39
C GLY A 170 -7.38 -17.84 -22.84
N ALA A 171 -7.97 -17.20 -23.85
CA ALA A 171 -9.22 -17.68 -24.43
C ALA A 171 -9.12 -19.13 -24.92
N ARG A 172 -10.16 -19.92 -24.64
CA ARG A 172 -10.34 -21.25 -25.23
C ARG A 172 -11.34 -21.18 -26.37
N SER A 173 -10.86 -21.41 -27.58
CA SER A 173 -11.66 -21.50 -28.78
C SER A 173 -11.64 -22.92 -29.32
N THR A 174 -12.81 -23.47 -29.62
CA THR A 174 -12.96 -24.77 -30.31
C THR A 174 -13.40 -24.62 -31.77
N THR A 175 -13.70 -23.40 -32.20
CA THR A 175 -14.33 -23.10 -33.50
C THR A 175 -13.42 -22.33 -34.46
N ARG A 176 -12.43 -21.60 -33.95
CA ARG A 176 -11.48 -20.80 -34.75
C ARG A 176 -10.10 -20.76 -34.09
N PRO A 177 -9.00 -21.00 -34.82
CA PRO A 177 -7.64 -20.77 -34.30
C PRO A 177 -7.45 -19.32 -33.85
N LEU A 178 -6.79 -19.13 -32.72
CA LEU A 178 -6.48 -17.80 -32.18
C LEU A 178 -5.17 -17.28 -32.78
N ALA A 179 -4.91 -15.98 -32.63
CA ALA A 179 -3.59 -15.43 -32.94
C ALA A 179 -2.57 -15.98 -31.93
N PRO A 180 -1.32 -16.28 -32.35
CA PRO A 180 -0.29 -16.68 -31.42
C PRO A 180 -0.02 -15.54 -30.43
N SER A 181 0.15 -15.90 -29.15
CA SER A 181 0.23 -14.92 -28.07
C SER A 181 1.30 -15.30 -27.06
N LEU A 182 1.87 -14.27 -26.40
CA LEU A 182 3.06 -14.40 -25.57
C LEU A 182 2.88 -13.64 -24.27
N VAL A 183 3.28 -14.27 -23.15
CA VAL A 183 3.43 -13.62 -21.85
C VAL A 183 4.84 -13.88 -21.33
N GLY A 184 5.59 -12.82 -21.07
CA GLY A 184 6.83 -12.85 -20.31
C GLY A 184 6.56 -12.42 -18.86
N ILE A 185 7.16 -13.12 -17.90
CA ILE A 185 7.17 -12.77 -16.47
C ILE A 185 8.61 -12.77 -15.98
N ASP A 186 8.99 -11.76 -15.21
CA ASP A 186 10.36 -11.53 -14.76
C ASP A 186 10.42 -10.77 -13.42
N ASP A 187 11.60 -10.73 -12.79
CA ASP A 187 11.94 -9.93 -11.60
C ASP A 187 10.88 -10.00 -10.47
N ILE A 188 10.49 -11.21 -10.09
CA ILE A 188 9.46 -11.46 -9.06
C ILE A 188 10.05 -11.20 -7.69
N GLN A 189 9.41 -10.35 -6.89
CA GLN A 189 9.88 -9.93 -5.57
C GLN A 189 8.73 -9.78 -4.56
N LEU A 190 9.00 -10.18 -3.32
CA LEU A 190 8.16 -9.93 -2.14
C LEU A 190 8.79 -8.79 -1.33
N VAL A 191 8.27 -7.58 -1.52
CA VAL A 191 8.78 -6.33 -0.94
C VAL A 191 7.99 -5.97 0.31
N ASP A 192 8.70 -5.43 1.31
CA ASP A 192 8.17 -5.08 2.63
C ASP A 192 7.42 -6.23 3.32
N CYS A 193 7.82 -7.47 3.01
CA CYS A 193 7.14 -8.66 3.49
C CYS A 193 7.75 -9.22 4.78
N THR A 194 9.05 -9.09 5.04
CA THR A 194 9.65 -9.46 6.34
C THR A 194 9.74 -8.24 7.25
N LYS A 195 9.59 -8.43 8.57
CA LYS A 195 10.05 -7.43 9.55
C LYS A 195 11.49 -7.04 9.26
N SER A 196 11.74 -5.74 9.10
CA SER A 196 13.10 -5.21 9.19
C SER A 196 13.54 -5.39 10.63
N THR A 197 14.34 -6.41 10.90
CA THR A 197 14.83 -6.68 12.25
C THR A 197 15.89 -5.64 12.61
N THR A 198 15.48 -4.51 13.18
CA THR A 198 16.38 -3.64 13.94
C THR A 198 17.04 -4.49 15.02
N LYS A 199 18.38 -4.50 15.06
CA LYS A 199 19.15 -5.53 15.79
C LYS A 199 19.07 -5.45 17.32
N ASP A 200 18.37 -4.45 17.88
CA ASP A 200 18.37 -4.14 19.31
C ASP A 200 16.98 -4.17 20.00
N GLY A 201 15.91 -4.60 19.31
CA GLY A 201 14.57 -4.66 19.91
C GLY A 201 13.95 -3.28 20.21
N THR A 202 14.47 -2.24 19.55
CA THR A 202 13.96 -0.87 19.56
C THR A 202 13.25 -0.58 18.23
N CYS A 203 12.06 0.02 18.34
CA CYS A 203 11.32 0.53 17.18
C CYS A 203 12.00 1.80 16.63
N SER A 204 11.80 2.07 15.34
CA SER A 204 12.20 3.31 14.68
C SER A 204 11.57 4.53 15.35
N GLU A 205 12.18 5.71 15.18
CA GLU A 205 11.59 6.99 15.60
C GLU A 205 10.24 7.29 14.93
N THR A 206 9.97 6.65 13.78
CA THR A 206 8.72 6.69 13.02
C THR A 206 7.68 5.64 13.45
N GLU A 207 7.99 4.82 14.44
CA GLU A 207 7.18 3.68 14.89
C GLU A 207 6.74 3.82 16.35
N PHE A 208 5.59 3.20 16.67
CA PHE A 208 5.06 3.02 18.01
C PHE A 208 5.27 1.57 18.45
N ARG A 209 5.70 1.36 19.70
CA ARG A 209 5.91 0.04 20.29
C ARG A 209 4.66 -0.41 21.05
N CYS A 210 3.99 -1.45 20.57
CA CYS A 210 2.90 -2.12 21.27
C CYS A 210 3.38 -2.69 22.62
N PRO A 211 2.94 -2.16 23.77
CA PRO A 211 3.49 -2.51 25.08
C PRO A 211 3.40 -4.00 25.45
N SER A 212 2.34 -4.71 25.04
CA SER A 212 2.13 -6.12 25.41
C SER A 212 2.88 -7.13 24.52
N SER A 213 3.37 -6.73 23.34
CA SER A 213 3.84 -7.68 22.32
C SER A 213 5.20 -7.34 21.68
N ASP A 214 5.79 -6.19 22.03
CA ASP A 214 7.01 -5.65 21.41
C ASP A 214 6.95 -5.55 19.87
N ALA A 215 5.74 -5.53 19.32
CA ALA A 215 5.53 -5.21 17.92
C ALA A 215 5.69 -3.70 17.70
N CYS A 216 6.40 -3.34 16.64
CA CYS A 216 6.44 -1.98 16.14
C CYS A 216 5.34 -1.81 15.08
N ILE A 217 4.57 -0.73 15.16
CA ILE A 217 3.61 -0.29 14.13
C ILE A 217 4.00 1.13 13.69
N GLU A 218 3.64 1.53 12.47
CA GLU A 218 3.86 2.89 11.99
C GLU A 218 3.06 3.89 12.86
N LYS A 219 3.63 5.05 13.21
CA LYS A 219 2.96 6.06 14.07
C LYS A 219 1.66 6.61 13.48
N ASP A 220 1.50 6.56 12.16
CA ASP A 220 0.25 6.95 11.50
C ASP A 220 -0.94 6.01 11.80
N ARG A 221 -0.69 4.84 12.39
CA ARG A 221 -1.69 3.85 12.83
C ARG A 221 -2.14 4.02 14.27
N VAL A 222 -1.52 4.93 15.02
CA VAL A 222 -1.94 5.20 16.40
C VAL A 222 -3.15 6.13 16.36
N CYS A 223 -4.22 5.77 17.08
CA CYS A 223 -5.47 6.52 17.14
C CYS A 223 -6.18 6.68 15.76
N ASP A 224 -6.18 5.64 14.93
CA ASP A 224 -6.85 5.57 13.62
C ASP A 224 -8.12 4.70 13.56
N PHE A 225 -8.61 4.26 14.72
CA PHE A 225 -9.74 3.36 14.94
C PHE A 225 -9.52 1.90 14.49
N SER A 226 -8.33 1.54 13.99
CA SER A 226 -7.96 0.16 13.69
C SER A 226 -7.09 -0.44 14.79
N VAL A 227 -7.53 -1.53 15.41
CA VAL A 227 -6.70 -2.28 16.37
C VAL A 227 -5.52 -2.94 15.63
N ASP A 228 -4.35 -2.32 15.73
CA ASP A 228 -3.11 -2.77 15.10
C ASP A 228 -2.15 -3.46 16.07
N CYS A 229 -2.14 -3.07 17.35
CA CYS A 229 -1.54 -3.83 18.45
C CYS A 229 -2.38 -5.04 18.88
N GLN A 230 -1.81 -5.93 19.72
CA GLN A 230 -2.46 -7.19 20.08
C GLN A 230 -3.68 -6.98 21.00
N ASP A 231 -3.58 -6.04 21.94
CA ASP A 231 -4.61 -5.77 22.95
C ASP A 231 -5.26 -4.38 22.74
N GLY A 232 -5.01 -3.75 21.57
CA GLY A 232 -5.56 -2.45 21.18
C GLY A 232 -4.93 -1.26 21.90
N GLU A 233 -3.71 -1.38 22.39
CA GLU A 233 -3.03 -0.30 23.13
C GLU A 233 -2.88 0.99 22.31
N ASP A 234 -2.73 0.85 20.99
CA ASP A 234 -2.66 1.89 19.97
C ASP A 234 -3.94 2.72 19.78
N GLU A 235 -5.10 2.19 20.18
CA GLU A 235 -6.38 2.92 20.19
C GLU A 235 -6.82 3.41 21.58
N ASN A 236 -6.20 2.90 22.64
CA ASN A 236 -6.55 3.20 24.02
C ASN A 236 -5.56 4.13 24.72
N GLN A 237 -4.31 4.21 24.27
CA GLN A 237 -3.26 5.01 24.92
C GLN A 237 -3.20 6.43 24.35
N ASP A 238 -3.43 7.43 25.21
CA ASP A 238 -3.34 8.86 24.90
C ASP A 238 -4.27 9.39 23.78
N CYS A 239 -5.05 8.52 23.15
CA CYS A 239 -6.06 8.86 22.16
C CYS A 239 -7.13 9.86 22.64
N ASP A 240 -7.46 9.87 23.93
CA ASP A 240 -8.36 10.85 24.55
C ASP A 240 -7.78 12.28 24.59
N LYS A 241 -6.46 12.44 24.40
CA LYS A 241 -5.80 13.76 24.34
C LYS A 241 -5.96 14.42 22.96
N ILE A 242 -6.28 13.64 21.93
CA ILE A 242 -6.58 14.17 20.59
C ILE A 242 -7.93 14.91 20.68
N PRO A 243 -8.06 16.13 20.13
CA PRO A 243 -9.33 16.83 20.13
C PRO A 243 -10.42 15.98 19.46
N SER A 244 -11.56 15.80 20.11
CA SER A 244 -12.71 15.03 19.58
C SER A 244 -13.26 15.61 18.27
N THR A 245 -12.96 16.87 17.97
CA THR A 245 -13.25 17.52 16.68
C THR A 245 -12.41 16.97 15.50
N SER A 246 -11.34 16.24 15.80
CA SER A 246 -10.38 15.64 14.87
C SER A 246 -10.56 14.12 14.70
N ARG A 247 -11.52 13.51 15.41
CA ARG A 247 -11.83 12.08 15.39
C ARG A 247 -13.33 11.88 15.15
N CYS A 248 -13.73 11.05 14.19
CA CYS A 248 -15.14 10.85 13.85
C CYS A 248 -15.41 9.48 13.20
N THR A 249 -16.16 8.65 13.91
CA THR A 249 -16.72 7.36 13.47
C THR A 249 -18.19 7.46 13.02
N PHE A 250 -18.75 8.68 13.02
CA PHE A 250 -20.17 8.98 12.74
C PHE A 250 -21.24 8.27 13.63
N GLU A 251 -20.84 7.38 14.53
CA GLU A 251 -21.75 6.63 15.42
C GLU A 251 -22.51 7.50 16.43
N ASN A 252 -21.92 8.62 16.89
CA ASN A 252 -22.63 9.51 17.81
C ASN A 252 -23.62 10.40 17.07
N THR A 253 -24.84 9.87 16.87
CA THR A 253 -25.98 10.57 16.27
C THR A 253 -26.37 11.89 16.97
N THR A 254 -25.90 12.14 18.19
CA THR A 254 -26.18 13.40 18.93
C THR A 254 -25.18 14.52 18.62
N ASP A 255 -23.95 14.20 18.20
CA ASP A 255 -22.94 15.20 17.84
C ASP A 255 -23.12 15.70 16.40
N GLY A 256 -23.44 16.98 16.24
CA GLY A 256 -23.58 17.63 14.92
C GLY A 256 -24.65 17.01 14.01
N GLY A 257 -25.61 16.25 14.57
CA GLY A 257 -26.57 15.46 13.80
C GLY A 257 -25.98 14.18 13.19
N GLY A 258 -25.01 13.57 13.87
CA GLY A 258 -24.28 12.38 13.41
C GLY A 258 -23.05 12.68 12.56
N MET A 259 -22.76 13.95 12.26
CA MET A 259 -21.58 14.37 11.49
C MET A 259 -20.38 14.76 12.39
N CYS A 260 -20.43 14.46 13.69
CA CYS A 260 -19.44 14.89 14.68
C CYS A 260 -19.26 16.43 14.64
N SER A 261 -18.04 16.91 14.36
CA SER A 261 -17.75 18.34 14.15
C SER A 261 -17.60 18.74 12.67
N TRP A 262 -18.00 17.87 11.74
CA TRP A 262 -17.96 18.12 10.30
C TRP A 262 -19.23 18.79 9.80
N ARG A 263 -19.10 19.63 8.77
CA ARG A 263 -20.21 20.36 8.16
C ARG A 263 -20.39 19.97 6.69
N ASN A 264 -21.56 19.44 6.36
CA ASN A 264 -21.99 19.22 4.99
C ASN A 264 -22.26 20.58 4.29
N LEU A 265 -21.40 20.98 3.36
CA LEU A 265 -21.53 22.17 2.52
C LEU A 265 -22.31 21.85 1.24
N ALA A 266 -23.56 21.36 1.39
CA ALA A 266 -24.39 20.92 0.28
C ALA A 266 -24.57 22.01 -0.81
N ARG A 267 -24.35 21.64 -2.08
CA ARG A 267 -24.52 22.53 -3.24
C ARG A 267 -25.35 21.88 -4.35
N GLY A 268 -26.57 22.39 -4.51
CA GLY A 268 -27.53 21.88 -5.48
C GLY A 268 -28.10 20.53 -5.06
N THR A 269 -27.81 19.46 -5.80
CA THR A 269 -28.34 18.11 -5.52
C THR A 269 -27.30 17.14 -4.95
N ALA A 270 -26.09 17.61 -4.65
CA ALA A 270 -25.02 16.79 -4.09
C ALA A 270 -24.76 17.16 -2.62
N GLU A 271 -24.77 16.16 -1.76
CA GLU A 271 -24.69 16.31 -0.30
C GLU A 271 -24.10 15.06 0.38
N TRP A 272 -23.56 15.25 1.57
CA TRP A 272 -23.15 14.18 2.49
C TRP A 272 -24.28 13.87 3.46
N THR A 273 -24.60 12.58 3.62
CA THR A 273 -25.63 12.08 4.53
C THR A 273 -25.07 10.94 5.38
N ILE A 274 -25.45 10.85 6.65
CA ILE A 274 -25.19 9.65 7.44
C ILE A 274 -26.13 8.54 6.97
N ARG A 275 -25.60 7.33 6.79
CA ARG A 275 -26.38 6.14 6.42
C ARG A 275 -25.86 4.91 7.14
N THR A 276 -26.73 3.93 7.28
CA THR A 276 -26.37 2.60 7.76
C THR A 276 -26.19 1.63 6.59
N GLY A 277 -25.62 0.45 6.87
CA GLY A 277 -25.58 -0.65 5.90
C GLY A 277 -26.98 -1.19 5.53
N GLU A 278 -27.93 -1.14 6.46
CA GLU A 278 -29.34 -1.50 6.25
C GLU A 278 -30.05 -0.57 5.23
N ASP A 279 -29.60 0.69 5.11
CA ASP A 279 -30.17 1.67 4.17
C ASP A 279 -29.73 1.49 2.70
N THR A 280 -28.68 0.70 2.42
CA THR A 280 -28.11 0.59 1.06
C THR A 280 -28.75 -0.52 0.22
N ASP A 281 -28.51 -0.55 -1.11
CA ASP A 281 -29.01 -1.67 -1.95
C ASP A 281 -28.22 -2.94 -1.60
N PRO A 282 -28.87 -4.01 -1.09
CA PRO A 282 -28.15 -5.18 -0.57
C PRO A 282 -27.25 -5.91 -1.58
N ARG A 283 -27.37 -5.62 -2.88
CA ARG A 283 -26.57 -6.24 -3.95
C ARG A 283 -25.34 -5.43 -4.38
N PHE A 284 -25.30 -4.12 -4.09
CA PHE A 284 -24.31 -3.20 -4.68
C PHE A 284 -23.77 -2.14 -3.70
N GLY A 285 -24.57 -1.78 -2.70
CA GLY A 285 -24.21 -0.80 -1.68
C GLY A 285 -23.30 -1.37 -0.59
N ILE A 286 -22.92 -0.49 0.33
CA ILE A 286 -22.07 -0.80 1.48
C ILE A 286 -22.91 -1.52 2.53
N ARG A 287 -22.51 -2.74 2.87
CA ARG A 287 -23.30 -3.66 3.71
C ARG A 287 -23.02 -3.53 5.20
N THR A 288 -21.84 -3.05 5.54
CA THR A 288 -21.35 -2.92 6.90
C THR A 288 -20.56 -1.63 6.99
N ASP A 289 -20.80 -0.93 8.07
CA ASP A 289 -19.94 0.10 8.62
C ASP A 289 -18.51 -0.41 8.89
N HIS A 290 -17.50 0.47 8.93
CA HIS A 290 -16.12 0.04 9.19
C HIS A 290 -15.88 -0.10 10.69
N THR A 291 -16.17 0.95 11.45
CA THR A 291 -16.02 1.03 12.91
C THR A 291 -16.56 -0.21 13.64
N THR A 292 -17.81 -0.57 13.38
CA THR A 292 -18.55 -1.63 14.07
C THR A 292 -18.50 -2.98 13.35
N GLY A 293 -18.15 -2.98 12.06
CA GLY A 293 -18.29 -4.15 11.19
C GLY A 293 -19.74 -4.63 10.99
N THR A 294 -20.75 -3.83 11.39
CA THR A 294 -22.17 -4.24 11.34
C THR A 294 -22.99 -3.47 10.29
N PRO A 295 -24.14 -4.00 9.84
CA PRO A 295 -25.07 -3.23 9.00
C PRO A 295 -25.73 -2.04 9.70
N LYS A 296 -25.62 -1.92 11.03
CA LYS A 296 -26.29 -0.90 11.84
C LYS A 296 -25.40 0.28 12.22
N GLY A 297 -24.09 0.15 12.06
CA GLY A 297 -23.19 1.27 12.21
C GLY A 297 -23.40 2.33 11.14
N HIS A 298 -22.82 3.50 11.37
CA HIS A 298 -23.11 4.74 10.69
C HIS A 298 -21.88 5.24 9.93
N PHE A 299 -22.01 5.50 8.64
CA PHE A 299 -20.95 6.10 7.84
C PHE A 299 -21.46 7.31 7.05
N ALA A 300 -20.57 8.25 6.75
CA ALA A 300 -20.89 9.39 5.90
C ALA A 300 -20.86 8.98 4.42
N CYS A 301 -21.93 9.29 3.70
CA CYS A 301 -22.22 8.81 2.35
C CYS A 301 -22.58 9.99 1.44
N ALA A 302 -21.70 10.30 0.48
CA ALA A 302 -21.85 11.36 -0.51
C ALA A 302 -22.64 10.86 -1.73
N SER A 303 -23.77 11.51 -2.01
CA SER A 303 -24.58 11.20 -3.20
C SER A 303 -25.01 12.47 -3.93
N GLY A 304 -25.37 12.33 -5.20
CA GLY A 304 -25.89 13.45 -5.98
C GLY A 304 -26.62 13.01 -7.25
N ARG A 305 -27.48 13.89 -7.77
CA ARG A 305 -28.39 13.56 -8.90
C ARG A 305 -27.96 14.15 -10.24
N SER A 306 -26.97 15.04 -10.23
CA SER A 306 -26.49 15.81 -11.38
C SER A 306 -24.99 15.60 -11.60
N PHE A 307 -24.54 15.72 -12.86
CA PHE A 307 -23.12 15.66 -13.22
C PHE A 307 -22.39 16.94 -12.81
N GLY A 308 -21.15 16.81 -12.34
CA GLY A 308 -20.28 17.94 -11.99
C GLY A 308 -20.73 18.72 -10.75
N HIS A 309 -21.75 18.25 -10.02
CA HIS A 309 -22.03 18.76 -8.69
C HIS A 309 -21.03 18.18 -7.69
N GLU A 310 -20.71 18.98 -6.67
CA GLU A 310 -19.73 18.63 -5.63
C GLU A 310 -20.45 18.51 -4.29
N ALA A 311 -20.34 17.33 -3.67
CA ALA A 311 -20.67 17.14 -2.27
C ALA A 311 -19.40 17.40 -1.45
N THR A 312 -19.41 18.44 -0.61
CA THR A 312 -18.25 18.83 0.21
C THR A 312 -18.55 18.67 1.69
N LEU A 313 -17.73 17.86 2.39
CA LEU A 313 -17.74 17.76 3.84
C LEU A 313 -16.53 18.53 4.38
N GLU A 314 -16.79 19.56 5.19
CA GLU A 314 -15.79 20.49 5.71
C GLU A 314 -15.54 20.25 7.20
N SER A 315 -14.27 20.19 7.62
CA SER A 315 -13.88 20.08 9.03
C SER A 315 -14.08 21.40 9.80
N ILE A 316 -13.88 21.35 11.12
CA ILE A 316 -13.55 22.56 11.87
C ILE A 316 -12.29 23.25 11.30
N GLN A 317 -12.11 24.52 11.66
CA GLN A 317 -10.85 25.20 11.42
C GLN A 317 -9.79 24.70 12.39
N PHE A 318 -8.81 23.97 11.87
CA PHE A 318 -7.63 23.56 12.61
C PHE A 318 -6.64 24.71 12.76
N ASP A 319 -5.83 24.64 13.80
CA ASP A 319 -4.72 25.55 14.01
C ASP A 319 -3.53 25.25 13.08
N ARG A 320 -2.45 26.03 13.19
CA ARG A 320 -1.28 25.88 12.32
C ARG A 320 -0.60 24.53 12.55
N LEU A 321 -0.05 23.95 11.48
CA LEU A 321 0.75 22.74 11.58
C LEU A 321 1.98 22.96 12.48
N PRO A 322 2.34 21.98 13.33
CA PRO A 322 3.53 22.09 14.16
C PRO A 322 4.82 22.23 13.35
N TYR A 323 5.82 22.95 13.88
CA TYR A 323 7.05 23.24 13.15
C TYR A 323 7.83 21.97 12.77
N TYR A 324 7.93 21.00 13.67
CA TYR A 324 8.64 19.74 13.45
C TYR A 324 8.09 18.93 12.26
N HIS A 325 6.78 18.96 12.02
CA HIS A 325 6.14 18.33 10.87
C HIS A 325 6.60 18.95 9.53
N LEU A 326 6.98 20.23 9.56
CA LEU A 326 7.46 20.99 8.39
C LEU A 326 8.99 20.97 8.25
N ASN A 327 9.71 20.67 9.33
CA ASN A 327 11.17 20.70 9.36
C ASN A 327 11.76 19.36 8.90
N LYS A 328 12.46 19.36 7.77
CA LYS A 328 13.15 18.18 7.21
C LYS A 328 14.28 17.62 8.09
N GLU A 329 14.76 18.41 9.05
CA GLU A 329 15.82 18.02 9.98
C GLU A 329 15.26 17.38 11.27
N SER A 330 13.94 17.44 11.49
CA SER A 330 13.28 16.79 12.63
C SER A 330 12.97 15.33 12.33
N ALA A 331 13.13 14.47 13.35
CA ALA A 331 12.63 13.09 13.36
C ALA A 331 11.10 13.00 13.12
N TYR A 332 10.37 14.09 13.37
CA TYR A 332 8.92 14.20 13.20
C TYR A 332 8.53 14.89 11.88
N TYR A 333 9.43 14.99 10.90
CA TYR A 333 9.09 15.47 9.56
C TYR A 333 7.94 14.64 8.95
N ASN A 334 6.95 15.31 8.36
CA ASN A 334 5.72 14.68 7.83
C ASN A 334 4.90 13.86 8.86
N SER A 335 5.08 14.02 10.18
CA SER A 335 4.41 13.18 11.19
C SER A 335 2.88 13.37 11.28
N CYS A 336 2.37 14.61 11.15
CA CYS A 336 0.94 14.89 11.15
C CYS A 336 0.25 14.34 9.88
N HIS A 337 -0.54 13.27 10.06
CA HIS A 337 -1.35 12.65 9.01
C HIS A 337 -2.84 12.87 9.25
N VAL A 338 -3.61 12.82 8.16
CA VAL A 338 -5.06 12.58 8.16
C VAL A 338 -5.32 11.15 7.73
N ASN A 339 -6.09 10.44 8.55
CA ASN A 339 -6.51 9.06 8.36
C ASN A 339 -8.02 9.04 8.08
N PHE A 340 -8.46 8.13 7.20
CA PHE A 340 -9.87 7.81 7.00
C PHE A 340 -10.00 6.49 6.22
N PHE A 341 -11.16 5.86 6.33
CA PHE A 341 -11.55 4.74 5.49
C PHE A 341 -12.51 5.23 4.41
N TYR A 342 -12.43 4.66 3.20
CA TYR A 342 -13.42 4.93 2.15
C TYR A 342 -13.87 3.68 1.40
N GLN A 343 -15.10 3.70 0.90
CA GLN A 343 -15.65 2.71 -0.02
C GLN A 343 -16.56 3.39 -1.05
N MET A 344 -16.54 2.91 -2.30
CA MET A 344 -17.44 3.38 -3.36
C MET A 344 -18.45 2.26 -3.70
N ASP A 345 -19.73 2.61 -3.84
CA ASP A 345 -20.77 1.68 -4.36
C ASP A 345 -20.34 1.17 -5.74
N ARG A 346 -20.44 -0.15 -5.97
CA ARG A 346 -19.99 -0.79 -7.23
C ARG A 346 -20.67 -0.23 -8.48
N ARG A 347 -21.87 0.34 -8.34
CA ARG A 347 -22.57 0.99 -9.46
C ARG A 347 -22.13 2.44 -9.67
N GLN A 348 -21.54 3.11 -8.69
CA GLN A 348 -21.12 4.51 -8.78
C GLN A 348 -19.59 4.64 -8.90
N ALA A 349 -19.13 4.83 -10.15
CA ALA A 349 -17.92 5.60 -10.37
C ALA A 349 -18.25 7.09 -10.12
N ALA A 350 -17.92 7.60 -8.93
CA ALA A 350 -17.78 9.05 -8.74
C ALA A 350 -16.75 9.55 -9.76
N TYR A 351 -16.96 10.75 -10.32
CA TYR A 351 -16.05 11.28 -11.33
C TYR A 351 -14.68 11.63 -10.71
N GLY A 352 -14.71 12.08 -9.46
CA GLY A 352 -13.55 12.20 -8.59
C GLY A 352 -13.99 12.14 -7.14
N PHE A 353 -13.10 11.66 -6.27
CA PHE A 353 -13.19 11.84 -4.83
C PHE A 353 -11.82 12.31 -4.35
N THR A 354 -11.76 13.50 -3.77
CA THR A 354 -10.51 14.17 -3.44
C THR A 354 -10.59 14.80 -2.06
N LEU A 355 -9.53 14.63 -1.27
CA LEU A 355 -9.30 15.31 -0.01
C LEU A 355 -8.38 16.51 -0.24
N TYR A 356 -8.85 17.68 0.15
CA TYR A 356 -8.11 18.94 0.08
C TYR A 356 -7.88 19.53 1.47
N ALA A 357 -6.78 20.26 1.64
CA ALA A 357 -6.65 21.27 2.69
C ALA A 357 -6.82 22.66 2.09
N LEU A 358 -7.66 23.49 2.71
CA LEU A 358 -7.81 24.91 2.41
C LEU A 358 -7.10 25.71 3.49
N GLU A 359 -5.96 26.29 3.15
CA GLU A 359 -5.15 27.14 4.01
C GLU A 359 -5.63 28.60 3.96
N PHE A 360 -5.84 29.23 5.11
CA PHE A 360 -6.25 30.64 5.22
C PHE A 360 -5.05 31.60 5.02
N ASP A 361 -4.45 31.59 3.84
CA ASP A 361 -3.41 32.55 3.44
C ASP A 361 -4.01 33.95 3.22
N PRO A 362 -3.60 34.99 3.98
CA PRO A 362 -4.10 36.36 3.81
C PRO A 362 -3.90 36.96 2.40
N ARG A 363 -2.98 36.40 1.60
CA ARG A 363 -2.72 36.82 0.22
C ARG A 363 -3.75 36.26 -0.77
N HIS A 364 -4.51 35.24 -0.38
CA HIS A 364 -5.47 34.53 -1.22
C HIS A 364 -6.87 34.65 -0.61
N ALA A 365 -7.72 35.53 -1.17
CA ALA A 365 -9.05 35.84 -0.61
C ALA A 365 -10.02 34.64 -0.49
N VAL A 366 -9.73 33.52 -1.16
CA VAL A 366 -10.51 32.26 -1.13
C VAL A 366 -9.77 31.14 -0.38
N GLY A 367 -8.60 31.44 0.19
CA GLY A 367 -7.64 30.47 0.71
C GLY A 367 -6.79 29.81 -0.39
N LEU A 368 -5.70 29.15 0.01
CA LEU A 368 -4.86 28.34 -0.86
C LEU A 368 -5.30 26.87 -0.75
N LYS A 369 -5.63 26.25 -1.88
CA LYS A 369 -6.16 24.87 -1.94
C LYS A 369 -5.05 23.88 -2.28
N HIS A 370 -4.75 22.98 -1.36
CA HIS A 370 -3.75 21.92 -1.50
C HIS A 370 -4.43 20.57 -1.66
N GLU A 371 -4.07 19.77 -2.67
CA GLU A 371 -4.55 18.38 -2.81
C GLU A 371 -3.71 17.44 -1.93
N ILE A 372 -4.37 16.72 -1.04
CA ILE A 372 -3.74 15.70 -0.16
C ILE A 372 -3.80 14.34 -0.85
N TRP A 373 -4.94 14.01 -1.45
CA TRP A 373 -5.20 12.68 -2.00
C TRP A 373 -6.42 12.68 -2.92
N SER A 374 -6.37 11.88 -3.99
CA SER A 374 -7.50 11.62 -4.87
C SER A 374 -7.65 10.14 -5.23
N ALA A 375 -8.90 9.66 -5.36
CA ALA A 375 -9.24 8.35 -5.86
C ALA A 375 -9.63 8.39 -7.35
N ALA A 376 -8.93 7.60 -8.17
CA ALA A 376 -9.32 7.38 -9.55
C ALA A 376 -10.61 6.53 -9.67
N PRO A 377 -11.52 6.84 -10.62
CA PRO A 377 -12.74 6.07 -10.86
C PRO A 377 -12.47 4.57 -11.12
N GLY A 378 -13.30 3.69 -10.55
CA GLY A 378 -13.24 2.24 -10.77
C GLY A 378 -14.05 1.45 -9.73
N ASP A 379 -14.39 0.19 -10.04
CA ASP A 379 -15.04 -0.70 -9.07
C ASP A 379 -14.05 -1.08 -7.96
N ARG A 380 -14.36 -0.69 -6.71
CA ARG A 380 -13.49 -0.84 -5.54
C ARG A 380 -14.33 -1.36 -4.37
N SER A 381 -14.54 -2.68 -4.32
CA SER A 381 -15.29 -3.28 -3.21
C SER A 381 -14.47 -3.37 -1.91
N GLY A 382 -15.13 -3.07 -0.80
CA GLY A 382 -14.55 -3.11 0.55
C GLY A 382 -13.94 -1.78 0.97
N TRP A 383 -13.94 -1.54 2.28
CA TRP A 383 -13.31 -0.39 2.92
C TRP A 383 -11.81 -0.37 2.65
N ARG A 384 -11.25 0.84 2.49
CA ARG A 384 -9.84 1.09 2.22
C ARG A 384 -9.33 2.21 3.10
N ARG A 385 -8.34 1.89 3.93
CA ARG A 385 -7.55 2.88 4.69
C ARG A 385 -6.86 3.85 3.74
N VAL A 386 -6.89 5.13 4.07
CA VAL A 386 -6.04 6.17 3.53
C VAL A 386 -5.39 6.87 4.72
N SER A 387 -4.07 6.93 4.71
CA SER A 387 -3.27 7.77 5.60
C SER A 387 -2.40 8.66 4.72
N ARG A 388 -2.39 9.97 4.98
CA ARG A 388 -1.58 10.93 4.22
C ARG A 388 -1.06 12.05 5.10
N PRO A 389 0.24 12.40 5.00
CA PRO A 389 0.79 13.54 5.71
C PRO A 389 0.17 14.82 5.16
N LEU A 390 -0.07 15.80 6.02
CA LEU A 390 -0.54 17.10 5.58
C LEU A 390 0.57 17.84 4.80
N PRO A 391 0.21 18.64 3.77
CA PRO A 391 1.17 19.39 2.97
C PRO A 391 1.75 20.56 3.75
N HIS A 392 2.87 21.14 3.27
CA HIS A 392 3.54 22.27 3.90
C HIS A 392 2.67 23.54 3.93
N MET A 393 1.87 23.67 4.98
CA MET A 393 1.02 24.83 5.28
C MET A 393 1.51 25.55 6.52
N ARG A 394 1.37 26.88 6.56
CA ARG A 394 1.84 27.76 7.65
C ARG A 394 0.73 28.57 8.30
N GLN A 395 -0.48 28.56 7.74
CA GLN A 395 -1.67 29.18 8.34
C GLN A 395 -2.64 28.15 8.88
N LYS A 396 -3.68 28.62 9.57
CA LYS A 396 -4.84 27.80 9.94
C LYS A 396 -5.47 27.21 8.67
N TYR A 397 -6.13 26.05 8.76
CA TYR A 397 -6.70 25.38 7.59
C TYR A 397 -8.02 24.66 7.92
N ARG A 398 -8.70 24.17 6.87
CA ARG A 398 -9.78 23.18 6.95
C ARG A 398 -9.53 22.04 5.98
N LEU A 399 -9.98 20.86 6.34
CA LEU A 399 -10.00 19.68 5.49
C LEU A 399 -11.36 19.59 4.79
N HIS A 400 -11.34 19.36 3.48
CA HIS A 400 -12.51 19.26 2.62
C HIS A 400 -12.50 17.91 1.89
N PHE A 401 -13.41 17.00 2.25
CA PHE A 401 -13.71 15.82 1.45
C PHE A 401 -14.69 16.19 0.34
N VAL A 402 -14.24 16.14 -0.92
CA VAL A 402 -15.01 16.58 -2.08
C VAL A 402 -15.29 15.40 -3.01
N VAL A 403 -16.57 15.07 -3.22
CA VAL A 403 -17.02 14.04 -4.16
C VAL A 403 -17.72 14.70 -5.34
N GLN A 404 -17.19 14.47 -6.54
CA GLN A 404 -17.74 14.98 -7.80
C GLN A 404 -18.68 13.93 -8.42
N THR A 405 -19.97 14.26 -8.53
CA THR A 405 -21.01 13.29 -8.92
C THR A 405 -21.20 13.19 -10.44
N ASN A 406 -21.63 12.01 -10.90
CA ASN A 406 -21.85 11.70 -12.32
C ASN A 406 -23.36 11.56 -12.62
N PHE A 407 -23.77 11.59 -13.90
CA PHE A 407 -25.19 11.46 -14.28
C PHE A 407 -25.79 10.11 -13.87
N ARG A 408 -26.93 10.17 -13.16
CA ARG A 408 -27.94 9.09 -13.03
C ARG A 408 -27.41 7.70 -12.65
N ARG A 409 -26.74 7.55 -11.50
CA ARG A 409 -26.60 6.24 -10.84
C ARG A 409 -26.94 6.31 -9.35
N LYS A 410 -27.66 5.30 -8.86
CA LYS A 410 -27.93 5.11 -7.42
C LYS A 410 -26.69 4.46 -6.79
N GLY A 411 -26.09 5.17 -5.85
CA GLY A 411 -24.94 4.74 -5.04
C GLY A 411 -24.39 5.93 -4.25
N CYS A 412 -23.43 5.70 -3.37
CA CYS A 412 -22.61 6.77 -2.78
C CYS A 412 -21.13 6.39 -2.70
N THR A 413 -20.29 7.43 -2.63
CA THR A 413 -18.93 7.34 -2.10
C THR A 413 -19.05 7.58 -0.60
N SER A 414 -18.62 6.62 0.20
CA SER A 414 -18.67 6.75 1.66
C SER A 414 -17.29 6.84 2.26
N ILE A 415 -17.23 7.52 3.40
CA ILE A 415 -16.10 7.58 4.29
C ILE A 415 -16.53 7.22 5.71
N ASP A 416 -15.60 6.67 6.47
CA ASP A 416 -15.74 6.33 7.88
C ASP A 416 -14.38 6.54 8.59
N ASP A 417 -14.38 6.48 9.92
CA ASP A 417 -13.18 6.48 10.78
C ASP A 417 -12.18 7.60 10.44
N ILE A 418 -12.67 8.84 10.37
CA ILE A 418 -11.78 9.99 10.14
C ILE A 418 -10.99 10.26 11.43
N SER A 419 -9.66 10.24 11.35
CA SER A 419 -8.79 10.65 12.45
C SER A 419 -7.62 11.53 11.98
N MET A 420 -6.94 12.14 12.95
CA MET A 420 -5.65 12.81 12.73
C MET A 420 -4.66 12.30 13.77
N THR A 421 -3.40 12.14 13.38
CA THR A 421 -2.40 11.49 14.25
C THR A 421 -2.08 12.33 15.50
N PRO A 422 -1.62 11.68 16.60
CA PRO A 422 -1.24 12.38 17.83
C PRO A 422 -0.27 13.55 17.60
N GLU A 423 0.67 13.39 16.67
CA GLU A 423 1.69 14.38 16.31
C GLU A 423 1.12 15.62 15.58
N CYS A 424 -0.14 15.60 15.13
CA CYS A 424 -0.80 16.84 14.71
C CYS A 424 -1.03 17.82 15.87
N PHE A 425 -1.01 17.33 17.11
CA PHE A 425 -1.37 18.07 18.33
C PHE A 425 -0.24 18.09 19.37
N GLY A 426 0.99 17.71 19.00
CA GLY A 426 2.13 17.64 19.94
C GLY A 426 2.12 16.45 20.90
N ILE A 427 1.18 15.52 20.75
CA ILE A 427 1.06 14.34 21.61
C ILE A 427 2.13 13.33 21.17
N GLY A 428 2.87 12.76 22.13
CA GLY A 428 3.99 11.86 21.85
C GLY A 428 5.26 12.53 21.30
N VAL A 429 5.28 13.87 21.20
CA VAL A 429 6.42 14.64 20.69
C VAL A 429 7.22 15.26 21.86
N PRO A 430 8.55 15.03 21.95
CA PRO A 430 9.40 15.60 23.00
C PRO A 430 9.37 17.13 23.12
N GLU A 431 9.50 17.66 24.34
CA GLU A 431 9.51 19.11 24.58
C GLU A 431 10.55 19.89 23.77
N ASN A 432 11.70 19.30 23.44
CA ASN A 432 12.71 19.98 22.63
C ASN A 432 12.25 20.28 21.20
N GLU A 433 11.35 19.46 20.64
CA GLU A 433 10.75 19.67 19.33
C GLU A 433 9.53 20.61 19.41
N THR A 434 8.79 20.60 20.52
CA THR A 434 7.60 21.46 20.72
C THR A 434 7.91 22.85 21.29
N ARG A 435 9.13 23.09 21.79
CA ARG A 435 9.54 24.35 22.46
C ARG A 435 9.35 25.64 21.66
N GLU A 436 9.39 25.57 20.32
CA GLU A 436 9.14 26.75 19.47
C GLU A 436 7.64 27.04 19.28
N PHE A 437 6.74 26.18 19.76
CA PHE A 437 5.29 26.37 19.69
C PHE A 437 4.55 25.60 20.80
N PRO A 438 4.25 26.20 21.98
CA PRO A 438 3.30 25.61 22.92
C PRO A 438 1.89 25.55 22.30
N PRO A 439 1.04 24.59 22.74
CA PRO A 439 -0.28 24.34 22.16
C PRO A 439 -1.25 25.54 22.28
#